data_AF-A0A964F875-F1
#
_entry.id   AF-A0A964F875-F1
#
_cell.length_a   1.000
_cell.length_b   1.000
_cell.length_c   1.000
_cell.angle_alpha   90.00
_cell.angle_beta   90.00
_cell.angle_gamma   90.00
#
_symmetry.space_group_name_H-M   'P 1'
#
loop_
_entity.id
_entity.type
_entity.pdbx_description
1 polymer ?
#
loop_
_entity_poly.entity_id
_entity_poly.type
_entity_poly.pdbx_seq_one_letter_code
_entity_poly.pdbx_strand_id
1 'polypeptide(L)' 'MKDALDMFAAEEADVLAVVTDDTNRRVIGRLSEAHALRRYGEELEKRNRAFVER' A
#
# COMPACT_ATOMS: atom_id res chain seq x y z
N MET A 1 0.13 3.13 -3.89
CA MET A 1 0.52 2.88 -2.48
C MET A 1 -0.15 3.88 -1.54
N LYS A 2 -0.15 5.18 -1.88
CA LYS A 2 -0.82 6.21 -1.08
C LYS A 2 -2.29 5.88 -0.81
N ASP A 3 -3.04 5.49 -1.84
CA ASP A 3 -4.49 5.21 -1.69
C ASP A 3 -4.79 4.10 -0.67
N ALA A 4 -3.93 3.08 -0.58
CA ALA A 4 -4.08 2.03 0.43
C ALA A 4 -3.81 2.55 1.86
N LEU A 5 -2.86 3.47 2.02
CA LEU A 5 -2.58 4.13 3.31
C LEU A 5 -3.75 5.04 3.73
N ASP A 6 -4.32 5.77 2.77
CA ASP A 6 -5.50 6.60 3.03
C ASP A 6 -6.69 5.73 3.47
N MET A 7 -6.86 4.52 2.90
CA MET A 7 -7.90 3.58 3.33
C MET A 7 -7.67 3.00 4.74
N PHE A 8 -6.43 2.66 5.11
CA PHE A 8 -6.14 2.21 6.47
C PHE A 8 -6.52 3.28 7.52
N ALA A 9 -6.19 4.54 7.25
CA ALA A 9 -6.55 5.65 8.11
C ALA A 9 -8.06 5.90 8.16
N ALA A 10 -8.75 5.83 7.01
CA ALA A 10 -10.19 6.06 6.94
C ALA A 10 -11.01 4.98 7.65
N GLU A 11 -10.55 3.73 7.61
CA GLU A 11 -11.24 2.58 8.19
C GLU A 11 -10.73 2.22 9.59
N GLU A 12 -9.76 2.97 10.13
CA GLU A 12 -9.08 2.70 11.41
C GLU A 12 -8.65 1.23 11.55
N ALA A 13 -8.14 0.66 10.46
CA ALA A 13 -7.87 -0.77 10.34
C ALA A 13 -6.36 -1.04 10.16
N ASP A 14 -5.86 -2.10 10.78
CA ASP A 14 -4.48 -2.55 10.58
C ASP A 14 -4.31 -3.47 9.36
N VAL A 15 -5.42 -4.05 8.88
CA VAL A 15 -5.46 -5.05 7.80
C VAL A 15 -6.67 -4.84 6.90
N LEU A 16 -6.44 -4.78 5.59
CA LEU A 16 -7.48 -4.69 4.56
C LEU A 16 -7.50 -5.98 3.73
N ALA A 17 -8.71 -6.42 3.35
CA ALA A 17 -8.88 -7.50 2.38
C ALA A 17 -8.58 -6.98 0.97
N VAL A 18 -7.76 -7.71 0.22
CA VAL A 18 -7.51 -7.42 -1.20
C VAL A 18 -8.52 -8.22 -2.01
N VAL A 19 -9.27 -7.55 -2.87
CA VAL A 19 -10.28 -8.16 -3.73
C VAL A 19 -9.88 -8.08 -5.21
N THR A 20 -10.50 -8.92 -6.05
CA THR A 20 -10.22 -8.96 -7.49
C THR A 20 -10.54 -7.65 -8.20
N ASP A 21 -11.71 -7.08 -7.91
CA ASP A 21 -12.31 -5.93 -8.58
C ASP A 21 -13.52 -5.42 -7.78
N ASP A 22 -14.09 -4.30 -8.20
CA ASP A 22 -15.21 -3.62 -7.54
C ASP A 22 -16.56 -4.34 -7.67
N THR A 23 -16.70 -5.17 -8.71
CA THR A 23 -17.96 -5.80 -9.13
C THR A 23 -18.14 -7.17 -8.48
N ASN A 24 -17.15 -8.04 -8.59
CA ASN A 24 -17.18 -9.41 -8.07
C ASN A 24 -16.67 -9.49 -6.62
N ARG A 25 -15.80 -8.54 -6.21
CA ARG A 25 -15.24 -8.41 -4.85
C ARG A 25 -14.74 -9.72 -4.22
N ARG A 26 -14.20 -10.63 -5.04
CA ARG A 26 -13.65 -11.89 -4.53
C ARG A 26 -12.35 -11.62 -3.78
N VAL A 27 -12.26 -12.03 -2.52
CA VAL A 27 -11.04 -11.87 -1.71
C VAL A 27 -9.91 -12.74 -2.28
N ILE A 28 -8.77 -12.11 -2.56
CA ILE A 28 -7.55 -12.76 -3.07
C ILE A 28 -6.39 -12.67 -2.08
N GLY A 29 -6.54 -11.92 -0.98
CA GLY A 29 -5.50 -11.81 0.04
C GLY A 29 -5.79 -10.77 1.10
N ARG A 30 -4.75 -10.45 1.87
CA ARG A 30 -4.76 -9.41 2.90
C ARG A 30 -3.56 -8.52 2.72
N LEU A 31 -3.73 -7.23 2.98
CA LEU A 31 -2.67 -6.25 3.05
C LEU A 31 -2.64 -5.69 4.48
N SER A 32 -1.47 -5.69 5.12
CA SER A 32 -1.29 -5.01 6.40
C SER A 32 -0.72 -3.61 6.21
N GLU A 33 -1.11 -2.70 7.10
CA GLU A 33 -0.63 -1.31 7.08
C GLU A 33 0.90 -1.24 7.24
N ALA A 34 1.46 -2.01 8.18
CA ALA A 34 2.90 -2.09 8.39
C ALA A 34 3.67 -2.53 7.13
N HIS A 35 3.12 -3.49 6.36
CA HIS A 35 3.76 -3.89 5.10
C HIS A 35 3.67 -2.77 4.06
N ALA A 36 2.51 -2.12 3.95
CA ALA A 36 2.29 -1.03 3.02
C ALA A 36 3.24 0.15 3.28
N LEU A 37 3.43 0.54 4.55
CA LEU A 37 4.35 1.58 4.97
C LEU A 37 5.80 1.24 4.63
N ARG A 38 6.25 0.02 4.96
CA ARG A 38 7.62 -0.43 4.63
C ARG A 38 7.89 -0.34 3.13
N ARG A 39 6.99 -0.88 2.31
CA ARG A 39 7.13 -0.82 0.85
C ARG A 39 7.07 0.60 0.30
N TYR A 40 6.26 1.48 0.89
CA TYR A 40 6.23 2.88 0.47
C TYR A 40 7.56 3.60 0.74
N GLY A 41 8.16 3.38 1.92
CA GLY A 41 9.49 3.90 2.25
C GLY A 41 10.58 3.40 1.29
N GLU A 42 10.61 2.10 1.02
CA GLU A 42 11.57 1.49 0.07
C GLU A 42 11.49 2.11 -1.33
N GLU A 43 10.28 2.38 -1.82
CA GLU A 43 10.09 2.99 -3.14
C GLU A 43 10.48 4.47 -3.17
N LEU A 44 10.24 5.21 -2.09
CA LEU A 44 10.70 6.59 -1.96
C LEU A 44 12.23 6.67 -1.94
N GLU A 45 12.89 5.80 -1.17
CA GLU A 45 14.35 5.74 -1.13
C GLU A 45 14.95 5.40 -2.49
N LYS A 46 14.37 4.43 -3.23
CA LYS A 46 14.81 4.10 -4.59
C LYS A 46 14.72 5.30 -5.52
N ARG A 47 13.62 6.05 -5.46
CA ARG A 47 13.46 7.28 -6.26
C ARG A 47 14.50 8.32 -5.87
N ASN A 48 14.71 8.55 -4.57
CA ASN A 48 15.68 9.53 -4.09
C ASN A 48 17.11 9.20 -4.56
N ARG A 49 17.52 7.92 -4.52
CA ARG A 49 18.83 7.51 -5.07
C ARG A 49 18.95 7.79 -6.56
N ALA A 50 17.93 7.48 -7.34
CA ALA A 50 17.91 7.76 -8.78
C ALA A 50 18.00 9.26 -9.13
N PHE A 51 17.62 10.16 -8.22
CA PHE A 51 17.77 11.61 -8.40
C PHE A 51 19.13 12.15 -7.97
N VAL A 52 19.80 11.52 -7.00
CA VAL A 52 21.12 11.95 -6.50
C VAL A 52 22.27 11.48 -7.42
N GLU A 53 22.09 10.39 -8.15
CA GLU A 53 23.08 9.85 -9.09
C GLU A 53 23.03 10.48 -10.51
N ARG A 54 22.27 11.57 -10.70
CA ARG A 54 22.08 12.25 -11.99
C ARG A 54 22.66 13.65 -11.99
#